data_AF-A0A921KFB7-F1
#
_entry.id   AF-A0A921KFB7-F1
#
_cell.length_a   1.000
_cell.length_b   1.000
_cell.length_c   1.000
_cell.angle_alpha   90.00
_cell.angle_beta   90.00
_cell.angle_gamma   90.00
#
_symmetry.space_group_name_H-M   'P 1'
#
loop_
_entity.id
_entity.type
_entity.pdbx_description
1 polymer ?
#
loop_
_entity_poly.entity_id
_entity_poly.type
_entity_poly.pdbx_seq_one_letter_code
_entity_poly.pdbx_strand_id
1 'polypeptide(L)' 'MSTFMGLETSKRGLFTQQSALYTTGHNISNANTLGYSRQRVNMEATAGFPGVGLNAGTMPG' A
#
# COMPACT_ATOMS: atom_id res chain seq x y z
N MET A 1 6.03 6.84 -19.91
CA MET A 1 5.63 5.54 -19.34
C MET A 1 6.75 4.54 -19.63
N SER A 2 7.40 3.94 -18.63
CA SER A 2 8.44 2.92 -18.84
C SER A 2 7.81 1.54 -19.06
N THR A 3 8.45 0.68 -19.86
CA THR A 3 8.05 -0.71 -20.16
C THR A 3 7.80 -1.56 -18.91
N PHE A 4 8.43 -1.21 -17.77
CA PHE A 4 8.32 -1.96 -16.50
C PHE A 4 7.29 -1.41 -15.51
N MET A 5 6.57 -0.33 -15.85
CA MET A 5 5.61 0.30 -14.91
C MET A 5 4.49 -0.65 -14.46
N GLY A 6 4.02 -1.53 -15.35
CA GLY A 6 3.00 -2.53 -15.00
C GLY A 6 3.51 -3.56 -13.98
N LEU A 7 4.75 -4.03 -14.15
CA LEU A 7 5.36 -5.00 -13.24
C LEU A 7 5.61 -4.39 -11.85
N GLU A 8 6.08 -3.14 -11.80
CA GLU A 8 6.26 -2.44 -10.52
C GLU A 8 4.91 -2.21 -9.82
N THR A 9 3.86 -1.87 -10.57
CA THR A 9 2.50 -1.75 -10.02
C THR A 9 2.02 -3.07 -9.42
N SER A 10 2.20 -4.18 -10.13
CA SER A 10 1.86 -5.53 -9.65
C SER A 10 2.64 -5.91 -8.39
N LYS A 11 3.96 -5.66 -8.38
CA LYS A 11 4.82 -5.91 -7.22
C LYS A 11 4.37 -5.14 -5.99
N ARG A 12 4.07 -3.85 -6.15
CA ARG A 12 3.56 -3.01 -5.06
C ARG A 12 2.20 -3.50 -4.57
N GLY A 13 1.32 -3.91 -5.49
CA GLY A 13 0.04 -4.55 -5.15
C GLY A 13 0.23 -5.79 -4.29
N LEU A 14 1.13 -6.70 -4.68
CA LEU A 14 1.43 -7.92 -3.92
C LEU A 14 1.94 -7.61 -2.51
N PHE A 15 2.85 -6.64 -2.35
CA PHE A 15 3.34 -6.24 -1.04
C PHE A 15 2.25 -5.61 -0.17
N THR A 16 1.39 -4.75 -0.73
CA THR A 16 0.26 -4.19 0.01
C THR A 16 -0.67 -5.28 0.53
N GLN A 17 -0.95 -6.31 -0.29
CA GLN A 17 -1.78 -7.44 0.14
C GLN A 17 -1.08 -8.28 1.21
N GLN A 18 0.24 -8.49 1.09
CA GLN A 18 1.01 -9.19 2.11
C GLN A 18 0.95 -8.47 3.46
N SER A 19 1.04 -7.14 3.48
CA SER A 19 0.86 -6.34 4.71
C SER A 19 -0.54 -6.50 5.31
N ALA A 20 -1.58 -6.52 4.47
CA ALA A 20 -2.95 -6.74 4.95
C ALA A 20 -3.14 -8.14 5.57
N LEU A 21 -2.49 -9.17 5.02
CA LEU A 21 -2.48 -10.51 5.60
C LEU A 21 -1.77 -10.52 6.97
N TYR A 22 -0.67 -9.79 7.13
CA TYR A 22 0.00 -9.69 8.44
C TYR A 22 -0.89 -9.03 9.50
N THR A 23 -1.56 -7.92 9.17
CA THR A 23 -2.51 -7.28 10.10
C THR A 23 -3.68 -8.21 10.43
N THR A 24 -4.17 -8.97 9.44
CA THR A 24 -5.22 -9.97 9.66
C THR A 24 -4.76 -11.09 10.59
N GLY A 25 -3.56 -11.63 10.36
CA GLY A 25 -2.96 -12.65 11.23
C GLY A 25 -2.79 -12.14 12.66
N HIS A 26 -2.24 -10.92 12.83
CA HIS A 26 -2.11 -10.29 14.14
C HIS A 26 -3.46 -10.14 14.86
N ASN A 27 -4.51 -9.72 14.14
CA ASN A 27 -5.86 -9.62 14.70
C ASN A 27 -6.42 -10.98 15.12
N ILE A 28 -6.21 -12.03 14.32
CA ILE A 28 -6.68 -13.39 14.64
C ILE A 28 -5.94 -13.92 15.87
N SER A 29 -4.62 -13.77 15.94
CA SER A 29 -3.81 -14.20 17.10
C SER A 29 -4.24 -13.54 18.40
N ASN A 30 -4.79 -12.33 18.35
CA ASN A 30 -5.24 -11.57 19.53
C ASN A 30 -6.77 -11.56 19.72
N ALA A 31 -7.52 -12.35 18.94
CA ALA A 31 -8.99 -12.29 18.93
C ALA A 31 -9.65 -12.60 20.28
N ASN A 32 -9.00 -13.42 21.11
CA ASN A 32 -9.50 -13.81 22.44
C ASN A 32 -8.88 -12.99 23.59
N THR A 33 -8.03 -12.00 23.28
CA THR A 33 -7.42 -11.14 24.29
C THR A 33 -8.44 -10.08 24.73
N LEU A 34 -8.82 -10.10 26.01
CA LEU A 34 -9.79 -9.16 26.56
C LEU A 34 -9.32 -7.71 26.38
N GLY A 35 -10.18 -6.85 25.85
CA GLY A 35 -9.86 -5.44 25.61
C GLY A 35 -9.01 -5.17 24.37
N TYR A 36 -8.68 -6.18 23.55
CA TYR A 36 -7.96 -5.96 22.30
C TYR A 36 -8.80 -5.20 21.27
N SER A 37 -8.19 -4.19 20.65
CA SER A 37 -8.76 -3.46 19.51
C SER A 37 -8.03 -3.81 18.23
N ARG A 38 -8.77 -4.22 17.20
CA ARG A 38 -8.21 -4.67 15.93
C ARG A 38 -7.65 -3.51 15.10
N GLN A 39 -6.56 -3.76 14.39
CA GLN A 39 -5.99 -2.83 13.42
C GLN A 39 -6.60 -3.08 12.03
N ARG A 40 -6.70 -2.02 11.20
CA ARG A 40 -7.16 -2.12 9.81
C ARG A 40 -6.16 -1.44 8.89
N VAL A 41 -5.86 -2.08 7.77
CA VAL A 41 -5.06 -1.47 6.70
C VAL A 41 -5.98 -0.63 5.83
N ASN A 42 -5.61 0.63 5.60
CA ASN A 42 -6.24 1.49 4.62
C ASN A 42 -5.37 1.51 3.36
N MET A 43 -5.89 0.95 2.26
CA MET A 43 -5.18 0.93 0.99
C MET A 43 -5.53 2.16 0.16
N GLU A 44 -4.53 2.80 -0.40
CA GLU A 44 -4.70 3.97 -1.26
C GLU A 44 -3.89 3.80 -2.55
N ALA A 45 -4.43 4.32 -3.64
CA ALA A 45 -3.69 4.40 -4.89
C ALA A 45 -2.53 5.39 -4.74
N THR A 46 -1.38 5.08 -5.35
CA THR A 46 -0.30 6.05 -5.43
C THR A 46 -0.68 7.19 -6.35
N ALA A 47 -0.26 8.41 -6.00
CA ALA A 47 -0.38 9.55 -6.90
C ALA A 47 0.21 9.21 -8.28
N GLY A 48 -0.47 9.63 -9.34
CA GLY A 48 0.00 9.47 -10.71
C GLY A 48 1.36 10.14 -10.89
N PHE A 49 2.19 9.61 -11.79
CA PHE A 49 3.45 10.25 -12.14
C PHE A 49 3.16 11.66 -12.68
N PRO A 50 3.85 12.71 -12.20
CA PRO A 50 3.58 14.07 -12.64
C PRO A 50 3.80 14.15 -14.16
N GLY A 51 2.80 14.67 -14.90
CA GLY A 51 2.89 14.78 -16.36
C GLY A 51 4.07 15.64 -16.77
N VAL A 52 4.83 15.28 -17.81
CA VAL A 52 6.01 16.05 -18.22
C VAL A 52 5.61 17.49 -18.62
N GLY A 53 6.11 18.49 -17.89
CA GLY A 53 5.83 19.91 -18.12
C GLY A 53 6.51 20.81 -17.09
N LEU A 54 6.75 22.07 -17.42
CA LEU A 54 7.44 23.06 -16.56
C LEU A 54 6.78 23.30 -15.19
N ASN A 55 5.55 22.83 -14.96
CA ASN A 55 4.81 22.92 -13.70
C ASN A 55 4.48 21.54 -13.08
N ALA A 56 5.13 20.49 -13.55
CA ALA A 56 4.94 19.15 -13.03
C ALA A 56 5.55 19.09 -11.62
N GLY A 57 4.71 19.10 -10.59
CA GLY A 57 5.16 19.02 -9.21
C GLY A 57 6.00 17.76 -9.01
N THR A 58 7.33 17.92 -9.03
CA THR A 58 8.26 16.89 -8.59
C THR A 58 8.11 16.83 -7.07
N MET A 59 7.19 16.01 -6.56
CA MET A 59 7.17 15.71 -5.12
C MET A 59 8.47 14.99 -4.78
N PRO A 60 9.36 15.58 -3.95
CA PRO A 60 10.50 14.86 -3.40
C PRO A 60 10.00 13.88 -2.33
N GLY A 61 10.65 12.72 -2.27
CA GLY A 61 10.38 11.69 -1.27
C GLY A 61 10.87 12.05 0.13
#